data_AF-A0A1V5Z6U3-F1
#
_entry.id   AF-A0A1V5Z6U3-F1
#
_cell.length_a   1.000
_cell.length_b   1.000
_cell.length_c   1.000
_cell.angle_alpha   90.00
_cell.angle_beta   90.00
_cell.angle_gamma   90.00
#
_symmetry.space_group_name_H-M   'P 1'
#
loop_
_entity.id
_entity.type
_entity.pdbx_description
1 polymer ?
#
loop_
_entity_poly.entity_id
_entity_poly.type
_entity_poly.pdbx_seq_one_letter_code
_entity_poly.pdbx_strand_id
1 'polypeptide(L)'
;MRTGTNRQIKTLEGSLASLPEYKGLPAAPVSIRELMDELKAAQHKNQENQKARQQVAILKQDRARKAGEKIRLEAEILKMQEALNQTTRDLERMDWEAQKAETAAELLTDVDTEAIQARIEGAGETNQRIQANQRRAQTAGQLKGFQDESVKLTEQITSVDEEKQARLQAARMPIAGLSLDEGGITYNGIPFEQSSSAEQLRVSVAMGIAMNPTLRVMLIRDGSLLDTDNLRMIAEMAKEGGHQIWIERVGEGEECQVIIEEGEIASREKEAAHEDAA
;
A
#
# COMPACT_ATOMS: atom_id res chain seq x y z
N MET A 1 -102.00 138.67 42.40
CA MET A 1 -101.55 137.27 42.49
C MET A 1 -100.79 136.76 41.25
N ARG A 2 -101.16 137.12 40.00
CA ARG A 2 -100.43 136.72 38.76
C ARG A 2 -98.93 137.10 38.69
N THR A 3 -98.56 138.28 39.20
CA THR A 3 -97.19 138.81 39.06
C THR A 3 -96.17 138.06 39.93
N GLY A 4 -96.59 137.49 41.06
CA GLY A 4 -95.73 136.66 41.92
C GLY A 4 -95.44 135.29 41.32
N THR A 5 -96.47 134.64 40.78
CA THR A 5 -96.35 133.34 40.09
C THR A 5 -95.47 133.46 38.85
N ASN A 6 -95.61 134.51 38.04
CA ASN A 6 -94.76 134.72 36.86
C ASN A 6 -93.30 135.03 37.21
N ARG A 7 -93.05 135.69 38.35
CA ARG A 7 -91.69 135.92 38.85
C ARG A 7 -91.06 134.60 39.31
N GLN A 8 -91.83 133.74 39.98
CA GLN A 8 -91.39 132.39 40.36
C GLN A 8 -91.10 131.50 39.13
N ILE A 9 -91.93 131.57 38.08
CA ILE A 9 -91.68 130.84 36.82
C ILE A 9 -90.36 131.29 36.19
N LYS A 10 -90.11 132.61 36.04
CA LYS A 10 -88.85 133.12 35.48
C LYS A 10 -87.62 132.73 36.30
N THR A 11 -87.74 132.71 37.63
CA THR A 11 -86.64 132.25 38.50
C THR A 11 -86.39 130.75 38.30
N LEU A 12 -87.44 129.93 38.18
CA LEU A 12 -87.33 128.50 37.92
C LEU A 12 -86.78 128.20 36.52
N GLU A 13 -87.17 128.95 35.48
CA GLU A 13 -86.64 128.85 34.12
C GLU A 13 -85.13 129.19 34.06
N GLY A 14 -84.71 130.26 34.76
CA GLY A 14 -83.30 130.62 34.88
C GLY A 14 -82.48 129.57 35.62
N SER A 15 -83.03 129.00 36.71
CA SER A 15 -82.40 127.88 37.41
C SER A 15 -82.33 126.62 36.55
N LEU A 16 -83.38 126.28 35.80
CA LEU A 16 -83.42 125.10 34.92
C LEU A 16 -82.40 125.20 33.78
N ALA A 17 -82.26 126.37 33.15
CA ALA A 17 -81.28 126.59 32.09
C ALA A 17 -79.82 126.49 32.56
N SER A 18 -79.57 126.68 33.87
CA SER A 18 -78.24 126.54 34.48
C SER A 18 -77.89 125.09 34.87
N LEU A 19 -78.87 124.18 34.84
CA LEU A 19 -78.69 122.77 35.19
C LEU A 19 -78.37 121.94 33.93
N PRO A 20 -77.31 121.10 33.95
CA PRO A 20 -76.99 120.22 32.83
C PRO A 20 -78.00 119.08 32.69
N GLU A 21 -78.49 118.85 31.47
CA GLU A 21 -79.35 117.71 31.13
C GLU A 21 -78.50 116.51 30.67
N TYR A 22 -78.63 115.37 31.34
CA TYR A 22 -77.94 114.13 30.96
C TYR A 22 -78.92 113.15 30.32
N LYS A 23 -78.73 112.84 29.03
CA LYS A 23 -79.61 111.95 28.25
C LYS A 23 -79.11 110.50 28.28
N GLY A 24 -80.03 109.54 28.19
CA GLY A 24 -79.72 108.10 28.16
C GLY A 24 -79.49 107.47 29.55
N LEU A 25 -79.76 108.19 30.63
CA LEU A 25 -79.75 107.63 31.98
C LEU A 25 -81.03 106.82 32.25
N PRO A 26 -80.95 105.76 33.07
CA PRO A 26 -82.14 105.04 33.53
C PRO A 26 -83.13 105.98 34.21
N ALA A 27 -84.42 105.75 33.99
CA ALA A 27 -85.49 106.58 34.57
C ALA A 27 -85.58 106.49 36.11
N ALA A 28 -84.94 105.50 36.73
CA ALA A 28 -84.81 105.34 38.17
C ALA A 28 -83.32 105.26 38.58
N PRO A 29 -82.93 105.77 39.77
CA PRO A 29 -81.56 105.63 40.27
C PRO A 29 -81.14 104.15 40.32
N VAL A 30 -79.96 103.84 39.79
CA VAL A 30 -79.41 102.48 39.84
C VAL A 30 -79.03 102.12 41.27
N SER A 31 -79.55 101.01 41.77
CA SER A 31 -79.25 100.51 43.11
C SER A 31 -77.90 99.78 43.12
N ILE A 32 -76.89 100.41 43.71
CA ILE A 32 -75.58 99.77 43.94
C ILE A 32 -75.73 98.50 44.78
N ARG A 33 -76.70 98.48 45.71
CA ARG A 33 -76.97 97.31 46.54
C ARG A 33 -77.43 96.10 45.71
N GLU A 34 -78.36 96.30 44.78
CA GLU A 34 -78.85 95.23 43.91
C GLU A 34 -77.74 94.69 43.00
N LEU A 35 -76.91 95.57 42.43
CA LEU A 35 -75.75 95.17 41.62
C LEU A 35 -74.70 94.40 42.44
N MET A 36 -74.50 94.77 43.71
CA MET A 36 -73.60 94.05 44.62
C MET A 36 -74.13 92.66 44.98
N ASP A 37 -75.44 92.52 45.17
CA ASP A 37 -76.08 91.23 45.43
C ASP A 37 -76.04 90.33 44.18
N GLU A 38 -76.28 90.90 42.98
CA GLU A 38 -76.12 90.22 41.70
C GLU A 38 -74.67 89.77 41.47
N LEU A 39 -73.69 90.65 41.74
CA LEU A 39 -72.27 90.33 41.63
C LEU A 39 -71.86 89.17 42.55
N LYS A 40 -72.33 89.17 43.82
CA LYS A 40 -72.05 88.07 44.76
C LYS A 40 -72.65 86.74 44.28
N ALA A 41 -73.89 86.75 43.79
CA ALA A 41 -74.53 85.56 43.25
C ALA A 41 -73.79 85.02 42.01
N ALA A 42 -73.39 85.91 41.09
CA ALA A 42 -72.61 85.55 39.91
C ALA A 42 -71.22 84.99 40.28
N GLN A 43 -70.54 85.59 41.25
CA GLN A 43 -69.24 85.10 41.75
C GLN A 43 -69.37 83.70 42.37
N HIS A 44 -70.39 83.46 43.20
CA HIS A 44 -70.64 82.13 43.77
C HIS A 44 -70.86 81.08 42.67
N LYS A 45 -71.74 81.37 41.71
CA LYS A 45 -72.01 80.47 40.58
C LYS A 45 -70.76 80.22 39.72
N ASN A 46 -69.93 81.24 39.52
CA ASN A 46 -68.67 81.10 38.78
C ASN A 46 -67.66 80.20 39.50
N GLN A 47 -67.59 80.29 40.83
CA GLN A 47 -66.74 79.39 41.63
C GLN A 47 -67.22 77.93 41.53
N GLU A 48 -68.53 77.68 41.60
CA GLU A 48 -69.09 76.34 41.41
C GLU A 48 -68.82 75.79 40.01
N ASN A 49 -69.03 76.62 38.98
CA ASN A 49 -68.71 76.28 37.59
C ASN A 49 -67.22 75.96 37.42
N GLN A 50 -66.32 76.71 38.07
CA GLN A 50 -64.89 76.45 38.03
C GLN A 50 -64.53 75.12 38.67
N LYS A 51 -65.10 74.79 39.84
CA LYS A 51 -64.94 73.48 40.50
C LYS A 51 -65.42 72.35 39.61
N ALA A 52 -66.60 72.49 38.99
CA ALA A 52 -67.13 71.49 38.06
C ALA A 52 -66.22 71.29 36.83
N ARG A 53 -65.69 72.37 36.25
CA ARG A 53 -64.74 72.31 35.13
C ARG A 53 -63.44 71.61 35.52
N GLN A 54 -62.91 71.91 36.71
CA GLN A 54 -61.72 71.23 37.25
C GLN A 54 -61.97 69.73 37.46
N GLN A 55 -63.11 69.36 38.04
CA GLN A 55 -63.47 67.95 38.23
C GLN A 55 -63.57 67.19 36.90
N VAL A 56 -64.18 67.79 35.87
CA VAL A 56 -64.25 67.19 34.53
C VAL A 56 -62.86 67.03 33.92
N ALA A 57 -61.95 68.00 34.11
CA ALA A 57 -60.59 67.90 33.61
C ALA A 57 -59.83 66.74 34.25
N ILE A 58 -59.93 66.59 35.58
CA ILE A 58 -59.32 65.47 36.33
C ILE A 58 -59.87 64.13 35.83
N LEU A 59 -61.20 63.99 35.74
CA LEU A 59 -61.83 62.75 35.28
C LEU A 59 -61.44 62.39 33.84
N LYS A 60 -61.28 63.38 32.95
CA LYS A 60 -60.79 63.16 31.58
C LYS A 60 -59.35 62.66 31.57
N GLN A 61 -58.48 63.24 32.40
CA GLN A 61 -57.09 62.81 32.52
C GLN A 61 -57.00 61.38 33.07
N ASP A 62 -57.76 61.07 34.12
CA ASP A 62 -57.80 59.72 34.70
C ASP A 62 -58.33 58.68 33.72
N ARG A 63 -59.40 59.00 32.98
CA ARG A 63 -59.93 58.13 31.94
C ARG A 63 -58.89 57.88 30.85
N ALA A 64 -58.17 58.91 30.41
CA ALA A 64 -57.12 58.77 29.40
C ALA A 64 -55.98 57.87 29.89
N ARG A 65 -55.54 58.05 31.13
CA ARG A 65 -54.54 57.18 31.78
C ARG A 65 -55.01 55.72 31.82
N LYS A 66 -56.23 55.47 32.29
CA LYS A 66 -56.81 54.13 32.38
C LYS A 66 -57.04 53.49 31.01
N ALA A 67 -57.41 54.27 29.99
CA ALA A 67 -57.50 53.78 28.62
C ALA A 67 -56.13 53.34 28.08
N GLY A 68 -55.07 54.09 28.37
CA GLY A 68 -53.70 53.70 28.01
C GLY A 68 -53.24 52.42 28.73
N GLU A 69 -53.51 52.30 30.03
CA GLU A 69 -53.23 51.07 30.80
C GLU A 69 -53.97 49.86 30.22
N LYS A 70 -55.24 50.02 29.87
CA LYS A 70 -56.05 48.97 29.23
C LYS A 70 -55.41 48.49 27.92
N ILE A 71 -55.06 49.40 27.01
CA ILE A 71 -54.45 49.06 25.72
C ILE A 71 -53.12 48.30 25.93
N ARG A 72 -52.31 48.73 26.91
CA ARG A 72 -51.05 48.04 27.24
C ARG A 72 -51.31 46.61 27.71
N LEU A 73 -52.26 46.41 28.62
CA LEU A 73 -52.60 45.08 29.14
C LEU A 73 -53.17 44.17 28.05
N GLU A 74 -54.01 44.70 27.16
CA GLU A 74 -54.54 43.95 26.00
C GLU A 74 -53.41 43.49 25.07
N ALA A 75 -52.41 44.35 24.82
CA ALA A 75 -51.25 43.99 24.01
C ALA A 75 -50.37 42.93 24.69
N GLU A 76 -50.26 42.96 26.02
CA GLU A 76 -49.51 41.97 26.79
C GLU A 76 -50.22 40.60 26.80
N ILE A 77 -51.54 40.58 26.96
CA ILE A 77 -52.36 39.37 26.85
C ILE A 77 -52.17 38.73 25.47
N LEU A 78 -52.21 39.51 24.39
CA LEU A 78 -52.03 38.98 23.03
C LEU A 78 -50.65 38.35 22.84
N LYS A 79 -49.60 38.96 23.39
CA LYS A 79 -48.24 38.37 23.37
C LYS A 79 -48.16 37.07 24.16
N MET A 80 -48.77 37.01 25.33
CA MET A 80 -48.79 35.80 26.15
C MET A 80 -49.58 34.67 25.48
N GLN A 81 -50.70 34.99 24.82
CA GLN A 81 -51.49 34.02 24.06
C GLN A 81 -50.69 33.43 22.89
N GLU A 82 -49.94 34.27 22.16
CA GLU A 82 -49.08 33.79 21.08
C GLU A 82 -47.96 32.88 21.61
N ALA A 83 -47.29 33.29 22.69
CA ALA A 83 -46.26 32.46 23.32
C ALA A 83 -46.81 31.11 23.82
N LEU A 84 -48.00 31.12 24.42
CA LEU A 84 -48.69 29.90 24.86
C LEU A 84 -48.98 28.98 23.67
N ASN A 85 -49.54 29.50 22.58
CA ASN A 85 -49.83 28.73 21.38
C ASN A 85 -48.56 28.11 20.77
N GLN A 86 -47.45 28.84 20.77
CA GLN A 86 -46.16 28.32 20.30
C GLN A 86 -45.67 27.18 21.18
N THR A 87 -45.68 27.37 22.51
CA THR A 87 -45.26 26.32 23.45
C THR A 87 -46.16 25.08 23.36
N THR A 88 -47.47 25.24 23.18
CA THR A 88 -48.38 24.11 22.98
C THR A 88 -48.02 23.32 21.72
N ARG A 89 -47.76 23.98 20.60
CA ARG A 89 -47.33 23.31 19.36
C ARG A 89 -46.00 22.57 19.51
N ASP A 90 -45.06 23.16 20.24
CA ASP A 90 -43.76 22.52 20.53
C ASP A 90 -43.92 21.27 21.39
N LEU A 91 -44.78 21.31 22.40
CA LEU A 91 -45.11 20.15 23.22
C LEU A 91 -45.76 19.05 22.40
N GLU A 92 -46.78 19.36 21.58
CA GLU A 92 -47.44 18.38 20.71
C GLU A 92 -46.43 17.71 19.75
N ARG A 93 -45.48 18.48 19.21
CA ARG A 93 -44.41 17.94 18.37
C ARG A 93 -43.48 17.02 19.16
N MET A 94 -43.05 17.44 20.35
CA MET A 94 -42.18 16.64 21.21
C MET A 94 -42.86 15.34 21.64
N ASP A 95 -44.13 15.37 22.00
CA ASP A 95 -44.91 14.19 22.38
C ASP A 95 -45.02 13.21 21.22
N TRP A 96 -45.27 13.70 20.00
CA TRP A 96 -45.28 12.87 18.79
C TRP A 96 -43.91 12.24 18.50
N GLU A 97 -42.83 13.03 18.60
CA GLU A 97 -41.47 12.54 18.41
C GLU A 97 -41.10 11.49 19.48
N ALA A 98 -41.47 11.71 20.73
CA ALA A 98 -41.25 10.80 21.84
C ALA A 98 -42.00 9.49 21.65
N GLN A 99 -43.30 9.53 21.32
CA GLN A 99 -44.09 8.32 21.06
C GLN A 99 -43.54 7.51 19.89
N LYS A 100 -43.07 8.19 18.83
CA LYS A 100 -42.41 7.53 17.70
C LYS A 100 -41.09 6.88 18.12
N ALA A 101 -40.30 7.53 18.96
CA ALA A 101 -39.05 6.98 19.47
C ALA A 101 -39.29 5.78 20.41
N GLU A 102 -40.31 5.86 21.27
CA GLU A 102 -40.70 4.80 22.20
C GLU A 102 -41.13 3.54 21.44
N THR A 103 -42.04 3.68 20.49
CA THR A 103 -42.48 2.56 19.63
C THR A 103 -41.33 1.96 18.81
N ALA A 104 -40.39 2.78 18.33
CA ALA A 104 -39.19 2.29 17.66
C ALA A 104 -38.26 1.53 18.63
N ALA A 105 -38.15 1.99 19.87
CA ALA A 105 -37.34 1.36 20.91
C ALA A 105 -37.93 0.02 21.39
N GLU A 106 -39.26 -0.10 21.50
CA GLU A 106 -39.94 -1.35 21.84
C GLU A 106 -39.70 -2.47 20.82
N LEU A 107 -39.44 -2.10 19.55
CA LEU A 107 -39.13 -3.04 18.47
C LEU A 107 -37.65 -3.43 18.43
N LEU A 108 -36.79 -2.84 19.27
CA LEU A 108 -35.39 -3.22 19.34
C LEU A 108 -35.27 -4.58 20.00
N THR A 109 -34.63 -5.49 19.28
CA THR A 109 -34.22 -6.78 19.80
C THR A 109 -32.70 -6.82 19.83
N ASP A 110 -32.13 -7.00 21.01
CA ASP A 110 -30.70 -7.19 21.15
C ASP A 110 -30.25 -8.48 20.46
N VAL A 111 -29.14 -8.40 19.74
CA VAL A 111 -28.54 -9.55 19.06
C VAL A 111 -27.67 -10.28 20.06
N ASP A 112 -27.90 -11.58 20.22
CA ASP A 112 -27.03 -12.44 21.02
C ASP A 112 -25.63 -12.54 20.37
N THR A 113 -24.65 -12.02 21.10
CA THR A 113 -23.24 -11.97 20.67
C THR A 113 -22.44 -13.17 21.17
N GLU A 114 -22.99 -14.04 22.01
CA GLU A 114 -22.26 -15.15 22.64
C GLU A 114 -21.72 -16.13 21.58
N ALA A 115 -22.53 -16.45 20.57
CA ALA A 115 -22.11 -17.27 19.44
C ALA A 115 -21.00 -16.61 18.60
N ILE A 116 -21.00 -15.28 18.48
CA ILE A 116 -19.95 -14.53 17.75
C ILE A 116 -18.65 -14.54 18.57
N GLN A 117 -18.75 -14.33 19.88
CA GLN A 117 -17.62 -14.35 20.79
C GLN A 117 -16.95 -15.73 20.82
N ALA A 118 -17.74 -16.81 20.94
CA ALA A 118 -17.24 -18.18 20.87
C ALA A 118 -16.52 -18.47 19.53
N ARG A 119 -17.03 -17.94 18.41
CA ARG A 119 -16.38 -18.06 17.10
C ARG A 119 -15.05 -17.29 17.03
N ILE A 120 -14.95 -16.12 17.65
CA ILE A 120 -13.72 -15.33 17.72
C ILE A 120 -12.66 -16.07 18.53
N GLU A 121 -13.03 -16.63 19.68
CA GLU A 121 -12.14 -17.42 20.53
C GLU A 121 -11.63 -18.68 19.80
N GLY A 122 -12.52 -19.39 19.09
CA GLY A 122 -12.15 -20.56 18.27
C GLY A 122 -11.40 -20.23 16.97
N ALA A 123 -11.41 -18.97 16.52
CA ALA A 123 -10.76 -18.57 15.27
C ALA A 123 -9.23 -18.70 15.34
N GLY A 124 -8.62 -18.47 16.51
CA GLY A 124 -7.17 -18.58 16.70
C GLY A 124 -6.66 -19.97 16.37
N GLU A 125 -7.26 -21.01 16.96
CA GLU A 125 -6.90 -22.41 16.71
C GLU A 125 -7.19 -22.82 15.25
N THR A 126 -8.35 -22.42 14.73
CA THR A 126 -8.73 -22.70 13.33
C THR A 126 -7.71 -22.10 12.35
N ASN A 127 -7.31 -20.85 12.57
CA ASN A 127 -6.33 -20.16 11.73
C ASN A 127 -4.93 -20.79 11.83
N GLN A 128 -4.50 -21.21 13.03
CA GLN A 128 -3.24 -21.94 13.20
C GLN A 128 -3.25 -23.26 12.42
N ARG A 129 -4.35 -24.02 12.46
CA ARG A 129 -4.51 -25.26 11.67
C ARG A 129 -4.49 -25.00 10.17
N ILE A 130 -5.14 -23.92 9.70
CA ILE A 130 -5.10 -23.51 8.29
C ILE A 130 -3.67 -23.17 7.86
N GLN A 131 -2.94 -22.39 8.65
CA GLN A 131 -1.54 -22.06 8.36
C GLN A 131 -0.65 -23.30 8.34
N ALA A 132 -0.85 -24.26 9.25
CA ALA A 132 -0.12 -25.52 9.25
C ALA A 132 -0.40 -26.34 7.97
N ASN A 133 -1.65 -26.40 7.52
CA ASN A 133 -2.01 -27.08 6.26
C ASN A 133 -1.39 -26.41 5.04
N GLN A 134 -1.39 -25.07 4.99
CA GLN A 134 -0.74 -24.32 3.92
C GLN A 134 0.76 -24.58 3.86
N ARG A 135 1.45 -24.54 5.01
CA ARG A 135 2.88 -24.89 5.11
C ARG A 135 3.14 -26.32 4.64
N ARG A 136 2.32 -27.28 5.09
CA ARG A 136 2.43 -28.68 4.65
C ARG A 136 2.28 -28.81 3.13
N ALA A 137 1.29 -28.15 2.53
CA ALA A 137 1.08 -28.17 1.08
C ALA A 137 2.27 -27.57 0.32
N GLN A 138 2.82 -26.45 0.80
CA GLN A 138 4.00 -25.82 0.22
C GLN A 138 5.23 -26.75 0.30
N THR A 139 5.51 -27.32 1.47
CA THR A 139 6.63 -28.25 1.66
C THR A 139 6.46 -29.52 0.83
N ALA A 140 5.24 -30.06 0.71
CA ALA A 140 4.96 -31.21 -0.15
C ALA A 140 5.22 -30.90 -1.63
N GLY A 141 4.87 -29.69 -2.09
CA GLY A 141 5.18 -29.22 -3.44
C GLY A 141 6.69 -29.11 -3.69
N GLN A 142 7.43 -28.54 -2.74
CA GLN A 142 8.90 -28.47 -2.80
C GLN A 142 9.56 -29.85 -2.82
N LEU A 143 9.11 -30.75 -1.95
CA LEU A 143 9.62 -32.12 -1.89
C LEU A 143 9.44 -32.84 -3.23
N LYS A 144 8.24 -32.74 -3.82
CA LYS A 144 7.97 -33.32 -5.13
C LYS A 144 8.87 -32.71 -6.21
N GLY A 145 9.05 -31.38 -6.21
CA GLY A 145 9.95 -30.70 -7.13
C GLY A 145 11.40 -31.22 -7.05
N PHE A 146 11.95 -31.37 -5.84
CA PHE A 146 13.29 -31.92 -5.65
C PHE A 146 13.39 -33.43 -5.99
N GLN A 147 12.32 -34.20 -5.76
CA GLN A 147 12.28 -35.60 -6.17
C GLN A 147 12.31 -35.73 -7.70
N ASP A 148 11.50 -34.94 -8.40
CA ASP A 148 11.47 -34.91 -9.88
C ASP A 148 12.83 -34.45 -10.44
N GLU A 149 13.47 -33.45 -9.81
CA GLU A 149 14.81 -33.00 -10.18
C GLU A 149 15.88 -34.08 -9.94
N SER A 150 15.82 -34.78 -8.80
CA SER A 150 16.75 -35.88 -8.49
C SER A 150 16.64 -37.03 -9.49
N VAL A 151 15.42 -37.40 -9.90
CA VAL A 151 15.21 -38.43 -10.93
C VAL A 151 15.83 -37.97 -12.25
N LYS A 152 15.55 -36.73 -12.68
CA LYS A 152 16.10 -36.17 -13.91
C LYS A 152 17.64 -36.11 -13.90
N LEU A 153 18.24 -35.68 -12.81
CA LEU A 153 19.71 -35.65 -12.67
C LEU A 153 20.30 -37.07 -12.70
N THR A 154 19.62 -38.04 -12.10
CA THR A 154 20.04 -39.45 -12.14
C THR A 154 20.00 -39.99 -13.58
N GLU A 155 18.93 -39.72 -14.32
CA GLU A 155 18.80 -40.09 -15.74
C GLU A 155 19.88 -39.43 -16.62
N GLN A 156 20.23 -38.17 -16.32
CA GLN A 156 21.33 -37.48 -17.00
C GLN A 156 22.68 -38.13 -16.72
N ILE A 157 22.96 -38.49 -15.46
CA ILE A 157 24.20 -39.18 -15.09
C ILE A 157 24.27 -40.54 -15.79
N THR A 158 23.19 -41.34 -15.75
CA THR A 158 23.17 -42.65 -16.42
C THR A 158 23.37 -42.52 -17.92
N SER A 159 22.75 -41.52 -18.56
CA SER A 159 22.96 -41.28 -20.00
C SER A 159 24.40 -40.89 -20.34
N VAL A 160 25.06 -40.10 -19.48
CA VAL A 160 26.46 -39.71 -19.67
C VAL A 160 27.38 -40.92 -19.48
N ASP A 161 27.11 -41.77 -18.49
CA ASP A 161 27.89 -42.99 -18.24
C ASP A 161 27.72 -44.00 -19.39
N GLU A 162 26.51 -44.19 -19.89
CA GLU A 162 26.23 -45.01 -21.07
C GLU A 162 26.93 -44.47 -22.33
N GLU A 163 26.89 -43.16 -22.56
CA GLU A 163 27.58 -42.53 -23.69
C GLU A 163 29.11 -42.68 -23.57
N LYS A 164 29.67 -42.51 -22.38
CA LYS A 164 31.09 -42.73 -22.09
C LYS A 164 31.49 -44.17 -22.42
N GLN A 165 30.74 -45.16 -21.92
CA GLN A 165 30.98 -46.58 -22.18
C GLN A 165 30.89 -46.90 -23.68
N ALA A 166 29.86 -46.42 -24.36
CA ALA A 166 29.68 -46.63 -25.80
C ALA A 166 30.84 -46.02 -26.61
N ARG A 167 31.31 -44.82 -26.24
CA ARG A 167 32.47 -44.18 -26.90
C ARG A 167 33.77 -44.93 -26.65
N LEU A 168 33.99 -45.47 -25.45
CA LEU A 168 35.16 -46.29 -25.14
C LEU A 168 35.16 -47.60 -25.95
N GLN A 169 34.02 -48.28 -26.04
CA GLN A 169 33.88 -49.53 -26.81
C GLN A 169 33.97 -49.32 -28.33
N ALA A 170 33.43 -48.20 -28.84
CA ALA A 170 33.48 -47.87 -30.27
C ALA A 170 34.83 -47.30 -30.72
N ALA A 171 35.74 -46.99 -29.80
CA ALA A 171 37.05 -46.46 -30.12
C ALA A 171 37.85 -47.51 -30.93
N ARG A 172 38.28 -47.11 -32.13
CA ARG A 172 39.15 -47.96 -32.95
C ARG A 172 40.55 -47.97 -32.37
N MET A 173 40.92 -49.06 -31.71
CA MET A 173 42.25 -49.24 -31.18
C MET A 173 43.24 -49.56 -32.32
N PRO A 174 44.46 -48.99 -32.29
CA PRO A 174 45.45 -49.18 -33.35
C PRO A 174 45.96 -50.62 -33.45
N ILE A 175 45.82 -51.42 -32.38
CA ILE A 175 46.27 -52.81 -32.30
C ILE A 175 45.09 -53.73 -32.00
N ALA A 176 44.96 -54.80 -32.78
CA ALA A 176 43.94 -55.82 -32.57
C ALA A 176 44.12 -56.49 -31.20
N GLY A 177 43.02 -56.67 -30.47
CA GLY A 177 43.03 -57.23 -29.12
C GLY A 177 43.30 -56.20 -28.01
N LEU A 178 43.71 -54.97 -28.33
CA LEU A 178 43.82 -53.89 -27.36
C LEU A 178 42.46 -53.22 -27.16
N SER A 179 42.10 -52.94 -25.90
CA SER A 179 40.86 -52.27 -25.51
C SER A 179 41.12 -51.31 -24.35
N LEU A 180 40.22 -50.36 -24.16
CA LEU A 180 40.23 -49.41 -23.04
C LEU A 180 38.90 -49.53 -22.30
N ASP A 181 38.96 -49.82 -21.00
CA ASP A 181 37.79 -49.87 -20.12
C ASP A 181 38.00 -49.01 -18.86
N GLU A 182 37.09 -49.09 -17.88
CA GLU A 182 37.18 -48.31 -16.64
C GLU A 182 38.38 -48.68 -15.76
N GLY A 183 38.91 -49.90 -15.90
CA GLY A 183 40.09 -50.38 -15.19
C GLY A 183 41.41 -50.01 -15.87
N GLY A 184 41.36 -49.41 -17.07
CA GLY A 184 42.51 -48.99 -17.84
C GLY A 184 42.67 -49.76 -19.16
N ILE A 185 43.91 -49.93 -19.61
CA ILE A 185 44.22 -50.58 -20.88
C ILE A 185 44.21 -52.09 -20.68
N THR A 186 43.47 -52.83 -21.52
CA THR A 186 43.45 -54.29 -21.55
C THR A 186 43.94 -54.82 -22.90
N TYR A 187 44.61 -55.97 -22.88
CA TYR A 187 45.03 -56.71 -24.06
C TYR A 187 44.47 -58.14 -23.99
N ASN A 188 43.67 -58.53 -24.99
CA ASN A 188 42.95 -59.80 -25.05
C ASN A 188 42.10 -60.11 -23.79
N GLY A 189 41.56 -59.07 -23.15
CA GLY A 189 40.71 -59.21 -21.95
C GLY A 189 41.48 -59.28 -20.63
N ILE A 190 42.80 -59.13 -20.64
CA ILE A 190 43.65 -59.10 -19.45
C ILE A 190 44.21 -57.68 -19.29
N PRO A 191 44.30 -57.10 -18.07
CA PRO A 191 44.99 -55.84 -17.85
C PRO A 191 46.38 -55.84 -18.49
N PHE A 192 46.71 -54.80 -19.24
CA PHE A 192 47.96 -54.76 -20.02
C PHE A 192 49.20 -54.91 -19.13
N GLU A 193 49.18 -54.30 -17.93
CA GLU A 193 50.22 -54.44 -16.91
C GLU A 193 50.44 -55.88 -16.42
N GLN A 194 49.42 -56.74 -16.55
CA GLN A 194 49.47 -58.15 -16.15
C GLN A 194 49.77 -59.10 -17.32
N SER A 195 49.87 -58.57 -18.56
CA SER A 195 50.33 -59.36 -19.71
C SER A 195 51.80 -59.76 -19.53
N SER A 196 52.24 -60.85 -20.16
CA SER A 196 53.64 -61.28 -20.06
C SER A 196 54.58 -60.22 -20.63
N SER A 197 55.82 -60.16 -20.15
CA SER A 197 56.80 -59.17 -20.65
C SER A 197 57.02 -59.25 -22.16
N ALA A 198 56.96 -60.46 -22.74
CA ALA A 198 57.03 -60.66 -24.20
C ALA A 198 55.80 -60.11 -24.93
N GLU A 199 54.59 -60.29 -24.38
CA GLU A 199 53.36 -59.73 -24.95
C GLU A 199 53.31 -58.20 -24.84
N GLN A 200 53.71 -57.65 -23.69
CA GLN A 200 53.82 -56.20 -23.50
C GLN A 200 54.77 -55.57 -24.50
N LEU A 201 55.94 -56.19 -24.72
CA LEU A 201 56.91 -55.75 -25.70
C LEU A 201 56.35 -55.84 -27.13
N ARG A 202 55.74 -56.96 -27.50
CA ARG A 202 55.11 -57.16 -28.82
C ARG A 202 54.04 -56.11 -29.10
N VAL A 203 53.13 -55.89 -28.16
CA VAL A 203 52.06 -54.89 -28.31
C VAL A 203 52.63 -53.48 -28.39
N SER A 204 53.66 -53.15 -27.60
CA SER A 204 54.31 -51.83 -27.63
C SER A 204 55.00 -51.55 -28.97
N VAL A 205 55.68 -52.54 -29.54
CA VAL A 205 56.30 -52.45 -30.88
C VAL A 205 55.23 -52.34 -31.96
N ALA A 206 54.19 -53.18 -31.90
CA ALA A 206 53.06 -53.12 -32.83
C ALA A 206 52.38 -51.74 -32.78
N MET A 207 52.18 -51.19 -31.58
CA MET A 207 51.63 -49.85 -31.33
C MET A 207 52.47 -48.77 -32.01
N GLY A 208 53.78 -48.78 -31.79
CA GLY A 208 54.68 -47.80 -32.41
C GLY A 208 54.70 -47.87 -33.94
N ILE A 209 54.56 -49.08 -34.51
CA ILE A 209 54.40 -49.32 -35.96
C ILE A 209 53.06 -48.75 -36.45
N ALA A 210 51.95 -49.03 -35.75
CA ALA A 210 50.62 -48.59 -36.17
C ALA A 210 50.40 -47.07 -36.05
N MET A 211 51.00 -46.43 -35.04
CA MET A 211 50.86 -44.99 -34.80
C MET A 211 51.72 -44.12 -35.73
N ASN A 212 52.78 -44.67 -36.35
CA ASN A 212 53.74 -43.91 -37.17
C ASN A 212 53.87 -44.45 -38.61
N PRO A 213 52.79 -44.45 -39.41
CA PRO A 213 52.81 -45.07 -40.75
C PRO A 213 53.70 -44.33 -41.78
N THR A 214 54.04 -43.07 -41.51
CA THR A 214 54.79 -42.19 -42.42
C THR A 214 56.30 -42.27 -42.24
N LEU A 215 56.78 -42.24 -40.99
CA LEU A 215 58.19 -42.35 -40.65
C LEU A 215 58.46 -43.76 -40.12
N ARG A 216 58.86 -44.66 -41.00
CA ARG A 216 59.01 -46.09 -40.72
C ARG A 216 60.34 -46.43 -40.03
N VAL A 217 60.73 -45.61 -39.06
CA VAL A 217 61.92 -45.83 -38.23
C VAL A 217 61.50 -45.78 -36.76
N MET A 218 61.86 -46.80 -35.99
CA MET A 218 61.60 -46.88 -34.56
C MET A 218 62.92 -47.02 -33.81
N LEU A 219 63.08 -46.26 -32.73
CA LEU A 219 64.24 -46.35 -31.86
C LEU A 219 63.84 -47.05 -30.55
N ILE A 220 64.47 -48.19 -30.27
CA ILE A 220 64.42 -48.87 -28.97
C ILE A 220 65.67 -48.42 -28.20
N ARG A 221 65.46 -47.65 -27.14
CA ARG A 221 66.52 -47.25 -26.21
C ARG A 221 66.74 -48.35 -25.19
N ASP A 222 67.99 -48.54 -24.77
CA ASP A 222 68.39 -49.52 -23.75
C ASP A 222 67.87 -50.95 -24.03
N GLY A 223 68.19 -51.49 -25.20
CA GLY A 223 67.87 -52.88 -25.59
C GLY A 223 68.77 -53.93 -24.92
N SER A 224 69.43 -53.58 -23.81
CA SER A 224 70.33 -54.49 -23.07
C SER A 224 69.58 -55.66 -22.43
N LEU A 225 68.32 -55.44 -22.08
CA LEU A 225 67.42 -56.42 -21.44
C LEU A 225 66.66 -57.32 -22.43
N LEU A 226 66.86 -57.14 -23.74
CA LEU A 226 66.23 -57.97 -24.76
C LEU A 226 67.05 -59.23 -25.02
N ASP A 227 66.44 -60.39 -24.77
CA ASP A 227 67.01 -61.67 -25.16
C ASP A 227 66.95 -61.90 -26.69
N THR A 228 67.66 -62.94 -27.14
CA THR A 228 67.78 -63.28 -28.56
C THR A 228 66.41 -63.56 -29.21
N ASP A 229 65.47 -64.13 -28.47
CA ASP A 229 64.15 -64.50 -28.99
C ASP A 229 63.25 -63.26 -29.17
N ASN A 230 63.29 -62.31 -28.22
CA ASN A 230 62.61 -61.02 -28.34
C ASN A 230 63.20 -60.15 -29.46
N LEU A 231 64.53 -60.16 -29.64
CA LEU A 231 65.18 -59.46 -30.76
C LEU A 231 64.74 -60.02 -32.12
N ARG A 232 64.64 -61.35 -32.24
CA ARG A 232 64.15 -62.00 -33.47
C ARG A 232 62.69 -61.62 -33.74
N MET A 233 61.83 -61.68 -32.72
CA MET A 233 60.44 -61.25 -32.82
C MET A 233 60.31 -59.80 -33.28
N ILE A 234 61.08 -58.88 -32.69
CA ILE A 234 61.09 -57.46 -33.06
C ILE A 234 61.50 -57.28 -34.53
N ALA A 235 62.55 -57.99 -34.98
CA ALA A 235 63.02 -57.92 -36.36
C ALA A 235 61.98 -58.45 -37.37
N GLU A 236 61.28 -59.54 -37.04
CA GLU A 236 60.20 -60.09 -37.86
C GLU A 236 59.03 -59.10 -37.99
N MET A 237 58.57 -58.53 -36.87
CA MET A 237 57.51 -57.53 -36.87
C MET A 237 57.89 -56.26 -37.65
N ALA A 238 59.13 -55.81 -37.52
CA ALA A 238 59.66 -54.67 -38.28
C ALA A 238 59.62 -54.96 -39.79
N LYS A 239 60.07 -56.16 -40.18
CA LYS A 239 60.10 -56.60 -41.57
C LYS A 239 58.69 -56.71 -42.16
N GLU A 240 57.75 -57.31 -41.43
CA GLU A 240 56.34 -57.41 -41.82
C GLU A 240 55.68 -56.04 -41.95
N GLY A 241 55.97 -55.12 -41.02
CA GLY A 241 55.48 -53.75 -41.06
C GLY A 241 56.21 -52.83 -42.05
N GLY A 242 57.32 -53.27 -42.66
CA GLY A 242 58.18 -52.44 -43.50
C GLY A 242 58.86 -51.28 -42.75
N HIS A 243 59.20 -51.49 -41.49
CA HIS A 243 59.87 -50.53 -40.60
C HIS A 243 61.33 -50.92 -40.37
N GLN A 244 62.17 -49.91 -40.14
CA GLN A 244 63.52 -50.09 -39.63
C GLN A 244 63.50 -49.88 -38.11
N ILE A 245 64.17 -50.76 -37.37
CA ILE A 245 64.32 -50.60 -35.92
C ILE A 245 65.79 -50.36 -35.61
N TRP A 246 66.06 -49.27 -34.90
CA TRP A 246 67.35 -48.95 -34.31
C TRP A 246 67.30 -49.34 -32.85
N ILE A 247 68.29 -50.12 -32.40
CA ILE A 247 68.36 -50.58 -31.02
C ILE A 247 69.66 -50.08 -30.44
N GLU A 248 69.56 -49.31 -29.36
CA GLU A 248 70.71 -48.90 -28.56
C GLU A 248 71.09 -50.04 -27.63
N ARG A 249 72.34 -50.50 -27.70
CA ARG A 249 72.89 -51.54 -26.81
C ARG A 249 74.30 -51.16 -26.36
N VAL A 250 74.68 -51.63 -25.18
CA VAL A 250 76.04 -51.49 -24.64
C VAL A 250 76.83 -52.73 -25.02
N GLY A 251 77.87 -52.58 -25.83
CA GLY A 251 78.78 -53.66 -26.23
C GLY A 251 79.48 -53.39 -27.56
N GLU A 252 80.54 -54.14 -27.82
CA GLU A 252 81.37 -54.05 -29.05
C GLU A 252 81.19 -55.25 -30.00
N GLY A 253 80.21 -56.12 -29.70
CA GLY A 253 79.93 -57.36 -30.41
C GLY A 253 79.56 -57.18 -31.88
N GLU A 254 79.48 -58.29 -32.62
CA GLU A 254 79.16 -58.29 -34.07
C GLU A 254 77.76 -57.76 -34.39
N GLU A 255 76.86 -57.76 -33.41
CA GLU A 255 75.51 -57.21 -33.50
C GLU A 255 75.45 -55.68 -33.53
N CYS A 256 76.52 -54.98 -33.08
CA CYS A 256 76.61 -53.52 -33.06
C CYS A 256 77.21 -53.00 -34.37
N GLN A 257 76.39 -52.31 -35.17
CA GLN A 257 76.80 -51.80 -36.48
C GLN A 257 77.40 -50.38 -36.43
N VAL A 258 76.86 -49.53 -35.56
CA VAL A 258 77.35 -48.19 -35.30
C VAL A 258 77.75 -48.14 -33.83
N ILE A 259 79.05 -48.03 -33.57
CA ILE A 259 79.61 -47.93 -32.22
C ILE A 259 79.94 -46.47 -31.97
N ILE A 260 79.42 -45.92 -30.87
CA ILE A 260 79.67 -44.55 -30.44
C ILE A 260 80.51 -44.62 -29.18
N GLU A 261 81.72 -44.06 -29.22
CA GLU A 261 82.65 -44.01 -28.10
C GLU A 261 83.09 -42.55 -27.92
N GLU A 262 83.08 -42.05 -26.67
CA GLU A 262 83.41 -40.66 -26.32
C GLU A 262 82.65 -39.57 -27.11
N GLY A 263 81.47 -39.91 -27.66
CA GLY A 263 80.63 -38.98 -28.44
C GLY A 263 80.95 -38.93 -29.93
N GLU A 264 81.86 -39.78 -30.42
CA GLU A 264 82.21 -39.91 -31.84
C GLU A 264 81.89 -41.32 -32.37
N ILE A 265 81.68 -41.45 -33.69
CA ILE A 265 81.50 -42.75 -34.34
C ILE A 265 82.87 -43.42 -34.42
N ALA A 266 83.05 -44.55 -33.74
CA ALA A 266 84.25 -45.38 -33.88
C ALA A 266 84.28 -45.95 -35.31
N SER A 267 85.24 -45.52 -36.13
CA SER A 267 85.37 -45.94 -37.53
C SER A 267 85.68 -47.45 -37.64
N ARG A 268 84.75 -48.24 -38.16
CA ARG A 268 85.05 -49.56 -38.74
C ARG A 268 85.10 -49.43 -40.26
N GLU A 269 86.26 -49.61 -40.87
CA GLU A 269 86.32 -50.00 -42.29
C GLU A 269 85.72 -51.42 -42.40
N LYS A 270 84.55 -51.55 -43.02
CA LYS A 270 84.07 -52.86 -43.48
C LYS A 270 84.36 -52.97 -44.97
N GLU A 271 85.42 -53.70 -45.28
CA GLU A 271 85.66 -54.31 -46.58
C GLU A 271 84.44 -55.18 -46.94
N ALA A 272 83.88 -54.96 -48.12
CA ALA A 272 82.80 -55.78 -48.65
C ALA A 272 83.35 -57.16 -49.03
N ALA A 273 83.17 -58.16 -48.18
CA ALA A 273 83.26 -59.56 -48.56
C ALA A 273 81.84 -60.07 -48.85
N HIS A 274 81.45 -59.91 -50.11
CA HIS A 274 80.39 -60.70 -50.71
C HIS A 274 81.07 -61.95 -51.27
N GLU A 275 80.99 -63.08 -50.57
CA GLU A 275 81.19 -64.39 -51.20
C GLU A 275 80.49 -65.49 -50.39
N ASP A 276 79.83 -66.38 -51.13
CA ASP A 276 78.97 -67.48 -50.72
C ASP A 276 79.47 -68.24 -49.46
N ALA A 277 78.74 -68.20 -48.35
CA ALA A 277 77.57 -69.01 -47.99
C ALA A 277 77.94 -70.26 -47.16
N ALA A 278 78.34 -70.05 -45.90
CA ALA A 278 78.39 -71.02 -44.80
C ALA A 278 78.61 -70.29 -43.47
#